data_AF-A0A8T5YQE1-F1
#
_entry.id   AF-A0A8T5YQE1-F1
#
_cell.length_a   1.000
_cell.length_b   1.000
_cell.length_c   1.000
_cell.angle_alpha   90.00
_cell.angle_beta   90.00
_cell.angle_gamma   90.00
#
_symmetry.space_group_name_H-M   'P 1'
#
loop_
_entity.id
_entity.type
_entity.pdbx_description
1 polymer ?
#
loop_
_entity_poly.entity_id
_entity_poly.type
_entity_poly.pdbx_seq_one_letter_code
_entity_poly.pdbx_strand_id
1 'polypeptide(L)'
;NYPGEELKRAAALGRWEDEGWRIRKDGSRFWANVVITALRDEDGDLIGFAKVTRDLTERERLKQLEYASELASRVEATREEEKKRIARELHDDLGQQLTALKMIITGLLADDSTTPEALAYARERTLAMSHAID
;
A
#
# COMPACT_ATOMS: atom_id res chain seq x y z
N ASN A 1 -8.81 32.25 -8.98
CA ASN A 1 -8.06 32.74 -10.15
C ASN A 1 -8.72 33.96 -10.72
N TYR A 2 -8.29 35.15 -10.29
CA TYR A 2 -8.68 36.42 -10.91
C TYR A 2 -7.57 36.80 -11.91
N PRO A 3 -7.80 36.71 -13.24
CA PRO A 3 -6.77 36.85 -14.28
C PRO A 3 -5.97 38.16 -14.30
N GLY A 4 -6.29 39.13 -13.43
CA GLY A 4 -5.55 40.38 -13.29
C GLY A 4 -4.69 40.49 -12.03
N GLU A 5 -4.93 39.68 -10.99
CA GLU A 5 -4.18 39.80 -9.72
C GLU A 5 -2.73 39.31 -9.87
N GLU A 6 -2.54 38.23 -10.64
CA GLU A 6 -1.23 37.68 -10.98
C GLU A 6 -0.35 38.70 -11.71
N LEU A 7 -0.91 39.42 -12.69
CA LEU A 7 -0.20 40.48 -13.41
C LEU A 7 0.06 41.70 -12.53
N LYS A 8 -0.89 42.12 -11.68
CA LYS A 8 -0.69 43.21 -10.72
C LYS A 8 0.45 42.91 -9.74
N ARG A 9 0.49 41.67 -9.22
CA ARG A 9 1.57 41.23 -8.34
C ARG A 9 2.91 41.15 -9.06
N ALA A 10 2.95 40.60 -10.28
CA ALA A 10 4.17 40.59 -11.08
C ALA A 10 4.66 42.02 -11.39
N ALA A 11 3.75 42.95 -11.71
CA ALA A 11 4.09 44.34 -11.95
C ALA A 11 4.68 45.01 -10.70
N ALA A 12 4.07 44.79 -9.53
CA ALA A 12 4.51 45.40 -8.28
C ALA A 12 5.81 44.78 -7.72
N LEU A 13 5.96 43.46 -7.81
CA LEU A 13 7.03 42.69 -7.15
C LEU A 13 8.11 42.19 -8.12
N GLY A 14 7.98 42.46 -9.42
CA GLY A 14 8.87 41.97 -10.48
C GLY A 14 8.56 40.53 -10.92
N ARG A 15 8.01 39.70 -10.04
CA ARG A 15 7.70 38.29 -10.31
C ARG A 15 6.48 37.80 -9.54
N TRP A 16 5.74 36.89 -10.15
CA TRP A 16 4.68 36.11 -9.53
C TRP A 16 4.85 34.64 -9.91
N GLU A 17 4.56 33.73 -8.98
CA GLU A 17 4.67 32.29 -9.17
C GLU A 17 3.53 31.56 -8.44
N ASP A 18 2.98 30.54 -9.09
CA ASP A 18 1.91 29.70 -8.55
C ASP A 18 1.93 28.30 -9.16
N GLU A 19 1.47 27.32 -8.39
CA GLU A 19 1.24 25.96 -8.85
C GLU A 19 -0.24 25.60 -8.81
N GLY A 20 -0.73 24.96 -9.85
CA GLY A 20 -2.11 24.53 -9.84
C GLY A 20 -2.55 23.79 -11.09
N TRP A 21 -3.79 23.30 -11.04
CA TRP A 21 -4.45 22.71 -12.20
C TRP A 21 -4.67 23.76 -13.29
N ARG A 22 -4.30 23.41 -14.51
CA ARG A 22 -4.57 24.16 -15.74
C ARG A 22 -5.22 23.23 -16.76
N ILE A 23 -5.91 23.84 -17.73
CA ILE A 23 -6.63 23.15 -18.80
C ILE A 23 -5.86 23.40 -20.10
N ARG A 24 -5.50 22.33 -20.82
CA ARG A 24 -4.93 22.42 -22.17
C ARG A 24 -6.01 22.78 -23.19
N LYS A 25 -5.60 23.16 -24.40
CA LYS A 25 -6.54 23.46 -25.50
C LYS A 25 -7.46 22.28 -25.83
N ASP A 26 -6.98 21.05 -25.66
CA ASP A 26 -7.75 19.82 -25.86
C ASP A 26 -8.73 19.49 -24.72
N GLY A 27 -8.78 20.31 -23.66
CA GLY A 27 -9.63 20.10 -22.49
C GLY A 27 -9.00 19.25 -21.37
N SER A 28 -7.85 18.63 -21.59
CA SER A 28 -7.16 17.84 -20.58
C SER A 28 -6.60 18.71 -19.45
N ARG A 29 -6.61 18.17 -18.22
CA ARG A 29 -6.02 18.83 -17.05
C ARG A 29 -4.55 18.51 -16.93
N PHE A 30 -3.77 19.47 -16.45
CA PHE A 30 -2.36 19.28 -16.12
C PHE A 30 -1.97 20.10 -14.92
N TRP A 31 -1.07 19.56 -14.10
CA TRP A 31 -0.46 20.31 -13.01
C TRP A 31 0.64 21.17 -13.59
N ALA A 32 0.61 22.47 -13.31
CA ALA A 32 1.61 23.39 -13.83
C ALA A 32 2.13 24.33 -12.76
N ASN A 33 3.44 24.56 -12.82
CA ASN A 33 4.07 25.72 -12.20
C ASN A 33 4.10 26.85 -13.24
N VAL A 34 3.56 28.00 -12.87
CA VAL A 34 3.47 29.19 -13.72
C VAL A 34 4.27 30.30 -13.08
N VAL A 35 5.23 30.83 -13.82
CA VAL A 35 5.99 32.02 -13.44
C VAL A 35 5.65 33.15 -14.40
N ILE A 36 5.33 34.32 -13.84
CA ILE A 36 5.15 35.57 -14.59
C ILE A 36 6.19 36.56 -14.11
N THR A 37 6.98 37.09 -15.03
CA THR A 37 8.00 38.11 -14.75
C THR A 37 7.61 39.40 -15.45
N ALA A 38 7.63 40.52 -14.72
CA ALA A 38 7.47 41.85 -15.31
C ALA A 38 8.71 42.20 -16.14
N LEU A 39 8.50 42.66 -17.36
CA LEU A 39 9.54 43.15 -18.26
C LEU A 39 9.58 44.67 -18.16
N ARG A 40 10.76 45.22 -17.91
CA ARG A 40 10.99 46.65 -17.80
C ARG A 40 12.06 47.10 -18.78
N ASP A 41 11.94 48.33 -19.27
CA ASP A 41 12.99 48.97 -20.07
C ASP A 41 14.11 49.54 -19.18
N GLU A 42 15.05 50.27 -19.80
CA GLU A 42 16.20 50.88 -19.13
C GLU A 42 15.80 51.98 -18.14
N ASP A 43 14.67 52.65 -18.38
CA ASP A 43 14.11 53.70 -17.53
C ASP A 43 13.29 53.12 -16.36
N GLY A 44 13.09 51.79 -16.35
CA GLY A 44 12.36 51.06 -15.33
C GLY A 44 10.85 50.98 -15.58
N ASP A 45 10.38 51.46 -16.73
CA ASP A 45 8.97 51.45 -17.10
C ASP A 45 8.53 50.04 -17.50
N LEU A 46 7.30 49.67 -17.12
CA LEU A 46 6.76 48.35 -17.40
C LEU A 46 6.36 48.25 -18.87
N ILE A 47 7.10 47.45 -19.64
CA ILE A 47 6.87 47.24 -21.08
C ILE A 47 6.12 45.95 -21.40
N GLY A 48 5.98 45.04 -20.43
CA GLY A 48 5.20 43.81 -20.63
C GLY A 48 5.44 42.74 -19.58
N PHE A 49 5.11 41.50 -19.95
CA PHE A 49 5.28 40.33 -19.09
C PHE A 49 5.80 39.13 -19.88
N ALA A 50 6.73 38.38 -19.28
CA ALA A 50 7.10 37.05 -19.74
C ALA A 50 6.38 36.00 -18.89
N LYS A 51 5.80 34.99 -19.52
CA LYS A 51 5.14 33.88 -18.85
C LYS A 51 5.82 32.56 -19.20
N VAL A 52 6.26 31.84 -18.18
CA VAL A 52 6.78 30.47 -18.30
C VAL A 52 5.80 29.54 -17.61
N THR A 53 5.38 28.49 -18.31
CA THR A 53 4.51 27.44 -17.76
C THR A 53 5.24 26.11 -17.88
N ARG A 54 5.54 25.49 -16.74
CA ARG A 54 6.19 24.18 -16.67
C ARG A 54 5.14 23.14 -16.32
N ASP A 55 4.94 22.18 -17.20
CA ASP A 55 4.11 21.00 -16.93
C ASP A 55 4.82 20.10 -15.92
N LEU A 56 4.15 19.82 -14.81
CA LEU A 56 4.64 19.00 -13.70
C LEU A 56 3.88 17.68 -13.59
N THR A 57 2.98 17.38 -14.53
CA THR A 57 2.09 16.21 -14.47
C THR A 57 2.86 14.89 -14.36
N GLU A 58 3.95 14.74 -15.12
CA GLU A 58 4.75 13.52 -15.09
C GLU A 58 5.47 13.33 -13.76
N ARG A 59 6.01 14.43 -13.20
CA ARG A 59 6.66 14.39 -11.89
C ARG A 59 5.68 13.96 -10.79
N GLU A 60 4.45 14.45 -10.85
CA GLU A 60 3.42 14.09 -9.88
C GLU A 60 2.95 12.64 -10.05
N ARG A 61 2.80 12.17 -11.29
CA ARG A 61 2.49 10.78 -11.60
C ARG A 61 3.56 9.82 -11.06
N LEU A 62 4.83 10.13 -11.26
CA LEU A 62 5.94 9.31 -10.75
C LEU A 62 5.93 9.23 -9.23
N LYS A 63 5.76 10.36 -8.52
CA LYS A 63 5.62 10.37 -7.06
C LYS A 63 4.45 9.52 -6.58
N GLN A 64 3.31 9.59 -7.26
CA GLN A 64 2.14 8.78 -6.90
C GLN A 64 2.38 7.28 -7.11
N LEU A 65 3.09 6.90 -8.17
CA LEU A 65 3.46 5.51 -8.42
C LEU A 65 4.44 4.99 -7.36
N GLU A 66 5.46 5.77 -7.01
CA GLU A 66 6.40 5.43 -5.93
C GLU A 66 5.67 5.22 -4.60
N TYR A 67 4.81 6.17 -4.23
CA TYR A 67 4.01 6.07 -3.00
C TYR A 67 3.09 4.85 -2.99
N ALA A 68 2.41 4.58 -4.11
CA ALA A 68 1.53 3.41 -4.24
C ALA A 68 2.31 2.09 -4.11
N SER A 69 3.51 2.03 -4.71
CA SER A 69 4.39 0.87 -4.60
C SER A 69 4.87 0.65 -3.17
N GLU A 70 5.28 1.71 -2.48
CA GLU A 70 5.74 1.61 -1.09
C GLU A 70 4.62 1.14 -0.16
N LEU A 71 3.42 1.68 -0.32
CA LEU A 71 2.25 1.25 0.45
C LEU A 71 1.90 -0.22 0.18
N ALA A 72 1.93 -0.65 -1.09
CA ALA A 72 1.68 -2.03 -1.46
C ALA A 72 2.68 -2.99 -0.79
N SER A 73 3.97 -2.68 -0.86
CA SER A 73 5.02 -3.48 -0.19
C SER A 73 4.83 -3.55 1.31
N ARG A 74 4.41 -2.45 1.95
CA ARG A 74 4.17 -2.43 3.40
C ARG A 74 2.96 -3.27 3.80
N VAL A 75 1.88 -3.23 3.02
CA VAL A 75 0.70 -4.08 3.22
C VAL A 75 1.06 -5.55 3.02
N GLU A 76 1.85 -5.87 2.00
CA GLU A 76 2.30 -7.24 1.74
C GLU A 76 3.18 -7.77 2.87
N ALA A 77 4.16 -6.99 3.35
CA ALA A 77 5.01 -7.37 4.47
C ALA A 77 4.19 -7.66 5.74
N THR A 78 3.25 -6.76 6.08
CA THR A 78 2.35 -6.94 7.22
C THR A 78 1.52 -8.22 7.05
N ARG A 79 0.98 -8.44 5.85
CA ARG A 79 0.16 -9.63 5.56
C ARG A 79 0.98 -10.92 5.69
N GLU A 80 2.22 -10.94 5.24
CA GLU A 80 3.10 -12.11 5.35
C GLU A 80 3.50 -12.40 6.80
N GLU A 81 3.77 -11.37 7.60
CA GLU A 81 4.00 -11.52 9.05
C GLU A 81 2.78 -12.09 9.77
N GLU A 82 1.60 -11.56 9.48
CA GLU A 82 0.32 -12.03 10.02
C GLU A 82 0.05 -13.49 9.65
N LYS A 83 0.22 -13.86 8.37
CA LYS A 83 0.11 -15.26 7.93
C LYS A 83 1.05 -16.18 8.70
N LYS A 84 2.31 -15.80 8.86
CA LYS A 84 3.30 -16.58 9.62
C LYS A 84 2.96 -16.67 11.11
N ARG A 85 2.35 -15.63 11.69
CA ARG A 85 1.88 -15.69 13.08
C ARG A 85 0.70 -16.66 13.21
N ILE A 86 -0.31 -16.52 12.36
CA ILE A 86 -1.49 -17.39 12.35
C ILE A 86 -1.09 -18.85 12.15
N ALA A 87 -0.19 -19.14 11.20
CA ALA A 87 0.30 -20.50 10.96
C ALA A 87 0.96 -21.11 12.21
N ARG A 88 1.79 -20.33 12.93
CA ARG A 88 2.40 -20.77 14.19
C ARG A 88 1.37 -21.01 15.29
N GLU A 89 0.46 -20.06 15.51
CA GLU A 89 -0.58 -20.19 16.54
C GLU A 89 -1.51 -21.37 16.28
N LEU A 90 -1.91 -21.58 15.01
CA LEU A 90 -2.71 -22.75 14.63
C LEU A 90 -1.95 -24.05 14.85
N HIS A 91 -0.67 -24.12 14.46
CA HIS A 91 0.13 -25.32 14.66
C HIS A 91 0.34 -25.63 16.15
N ASP A 92 0.60 -24.60 16.96
CA ASP A 92 0.77 -24.76 18.41
C ASP A 92 -0.53 -25.22 19.10
N ASP A 93 -1.66 -24.55 18.85
CA ASP A 93 -2.94 -24.89 19.50
C ASP A 93 -3.52 -26.22 18.98
N LEU A 94 -3.69 -26.36 17.65
CA LEU A 94 -4.23 -27.60 17.08
C LEU A 94 -3.28 -28.77 17.29
N GLY A 95 -1.96 -28.56 17.17
CA GLY A 95 -0.96 -29.60 17.41
C GLY A 95 -1.01 -30.12 18.86
N GLN A 96 -1.18 -29.22 19.85
CA GLN A 96 -1.37 -29.61 21.24
C GLN A 96 -2.68 -30.38 21.46
N GLN A 97 -3.81 -29.87 20.93
CA GLN A 97 -5.11 -30.53 21.06
C GLN A 97 -5.11 -31.94 20.43
N LEU A 98 -4.54 -32.07 19.23
CA LEU A 98 -4.43 -33.35 18.53
C LEU A 98 -3.50 -34.32 19.26
N THR A 99 -2.39 -33.83 19.83
CA THR A 99 -1.49 -34.62 20.66
C THR A 99 -2.19 -35.14 21.92
N ALA A 100 -2.94 -34.29 22.60
CA ALA A 100 -3.75 -34.68 23.76
C ALA A 100 -4.80 -35.73 23.39
N LEU A 101 -5.53 -35.53 22.28
CA LEU A 101 -6.53 -36.50 21.80
C LEU A 101 -5.88 -37.84 21.46
N LYS A 102 -4.71 -37.83 20.82
CA LYS A 102 -3.92 -39.03 20.51
C LYS A 102 -3.49 -39.78 21.76
N MET A 103 -3.04 -39.09 22.80
CA MET A 103 -2.71 -39.71 24.10
C MET A 103 -3.94 -40.38 24.74
N ILE A 104 -5.10 -39.71 24.74
CA ILE A 104 -6.35 -40.27 25.27
C ILE A 104 -6.75 -41.54 24.51
N ILE A 105 -6.76 -41.47 23.17
CA ILE A 105 -7.09 -42.62 22.33
C ILE A 105 -6.11 -43.76 22.60
N THR A 106 -4.81 -43.50 22.63
CA THR A 106 -3.80 -44.53 22.89
C THR A 106 -3.99 -45.20 24.26
N GLY A 107 -4.36 -44.42 25.28
CA GLY A 107 -4.70 -44.94 26.62
C GLY A 107 -5.93 -45.86 26.60
N LEU A 108 -7.00 -45.46 25.90
CA LEU A 108 -8.21 -46.30 25.73
C LEU A 108 -7.91 -47.59 24.96
N LEU A 109 -7.00 -47.54 23.99
CA LEU A 109 -6.60 -48.71 23.20
C LEU A 109 -5.72 -49.71 23.96
N ALA A 110 -5.13 -49.29 25.09
CA ALA A 110 -4.37 -50.16 25.98
C ALA A 110 -5.26 -50.87 27.02
N ASP A 111 -6.58 -50.66 26.99
CA ASP A 111 -7.56 -51.39 27.79
C ASP A 111 -7.80 -52.78 27.16
N ASP A 112 -7.52 -53.84 27.93
CA ASP A 112 -7.65 -55.24 27.55
C ASP A 112 -9.09 -55.64 27.15
N SER A 113 -10.08 -54.80 27.45
CA SER A 113 -11.48 -55.01 27.04
C SER A 113 -11.80 -54.56 25.60
N THR A 114 -10.84 -53.94 24.90
CA THR A 114 -11.06 -53.35 23.56
C THR A 114 -10.98 -54.40 22.44
N THR A 115 -11.94 -54.38 21.50
CA THR A 115 -11.95 -55.33 20.38
C THR A 115 -10.85 -55.06 19.34
N PRO A 116 -10.31 -56.09 18.67
CA PRO A 116 -9.25 -55.92 17.65
C PRO A 116 -9.62 -54.98 16.48
N GLU A 117 -10.88 -54.98 16.05
CA GLU A 117 -11.37 -54.10 14.97
C GLU A 117 -11.45 -52.63 15.41
N ALA A 118 -11.88 -52.36 16.64
CA ALA A 118 -11.85 -51.00 17.20
C ALA A 118 -10.40 -50.49 17.33
N LEU A 119 -9.47 -51.39 17.66
CA LEU A 119 -8.04 -51.11 17.74
C LEU A 119 -7.42 -50.75 16.38
N ALA A 120 -7.79 -51.46 15.33
CA ALA A 120 -7.35 -51.15 13.97
C ALA A 120 -7.88 -49.79 13.48
N TYR A 121 -9.19 -49.55 13.67
CA TYR A 121 -9.84 -48.29 13.26
C TYR A 121 -9.25 -47.06 13.96
N ALA A 122 -9.04 -47.16 15.28
CA ALA A 122 -8.48 -46.06 16.06
C ALA A 122 -7.01 -45.77 15.72
N ARG A 123 -6.20 -46.80 15.43
CA ARG A 123 -4.81 -46.63 14.95
C ARG A 123 -4.77 -45.92 13.61
N GLU A 124 -5.63 -46.30 12.67
CA GLU A 124 -5.75 -45.66 11.35
C GLU A 124 -6.15 -44.17 11.50
N ARG A 125 -7.17 -43.88 12.32
CA ARG A 125 -7.61 -42.50 12.61
C ARG A 125 -6.52 -41.65 13.27
N THR A 126 -5.76 -42.23 14.19
CA THR A 126 -4.66 -41.55 14.90
C THR A 126 -3.50 -41.23 13.95
N LEU A 127 -3.19 -42.13 13.01
CA LEU A 127 -2.17 -41.92 11.98
C LEU A 127 -2.58 -40.79 11.01
N ALA A 128 -3.85 -40.79 10.59
CA ALA A 128 -4.39 -39.75 9.72
C ALA A 128 -4.37 -38.35 10.37
N MET A 129 -4.61 -38.25 11.68
CA MET A 129 -4.46 -36.99 12.41
C MET A 129 -3.01 -36.51 12.48
N SER A 130 -2.03 -37.41 12.61
CA SER A 130 -0.60 -37.03 12.59
C SER A 130 -0.19 -36.41 11.26
N HIS A 131 -0.70 -36.92 10.14
CA HIS A 131 -0.44 -36.39 8.80
C HIS A 131 -1.12 -35.05 8.50
N ALA A 132 -2.14 -34.64 9.28
CA ALA A 132 -2.82 -33.36 9.08
C ALA A 132 -2.09 -32.19 9.78
N ILE A 133 -1.07 -32.48 10.58
CA ILE A 133 -0.26 -31.51 11.35
C ILE A 133 1.03 -31.11 10.60
N ASP A 134 1.51 -31.99 9.70
CA ASP A 134 2.69 -31.81 8.84
C ASP A 134 2.33 -31.15 7.48
#